data_AF-A0A5D2HTU0-F1
#
_entry.id   AF-A0A5D2HTU0-F1
#
_cell.length_a   1.000
_cell.length_b   1.000
_cell.length_c   1.000
_cell.angle_alpha   90.00
_cell.angle_beta   90.00
_cell.angle_gamma   90.00
#
_symmetry.space_group_name_H-M   'P 1'
#
loop_
_entity.id
_entity.type
_entity.pdbx_description
1 polymer ?
#
loop_
_entity_poly.entity_id
_entity_poly.type
_entity_poly.pdbx_seq_one_letter_code
_entity_poly.pdbx_strand_id
1 'polypeptide(L)'
;MKSVIERYNKYREEYHRQLLDPASELKFWEKEVASLRQQLNDLQEYHRQLMGEELSGLSIKDLRNLENQLEMSLKSVRMRKDQILTNQIKELSLKGHHIHKENLELQKKLDLICQENTELQRKVDGNGTVEANEGSKSSSHSYGFNNGYDELQAPVVDLRLSQPQQLPDADTSYRNLRLL
;
A
#
# COMPACT_ATOMS: atom_id res chain seq x y z
N MET A 1 34.21 37.48 -65.10
CA MET A 1 33.35 37.77 -63.92
C MET A 1 32.67 36.48 -63.51
N LYS A 2 32.74 36.04 -62.25
CA LYS A 2 32.02 34.83 -61.80
C LYS A 2 30.51 35.09 -61.81
N SER A 3 29.75 34.11 -62.29
CA SER A 3 28.28 34.20 -62.37
C SER A 3 27.66 34.32 -60.97
N VAL A 4 26.50 34.97 -60.87
CA VAL A 4 25.71 35.02 -59.61
C VAL A 4 25.46 33.60 -59.08
N ILE A 5 25.24 32.65 -59.98
CA ILE A 5 25.02 31.23 -59.66
C ILE A 5 26.28 30.60 -59.05
N GLU A 6 27.45 30.98 -59.55
CA GLU A 6 28.75 30.49 -59.08
C GLU A 6 29.10 31.03 -57.68
N ARG A 7 28.73 32.29 -57.41
CA ARG A 7 28.86 32.88 -56.06
C ARG A 7 27.90 32.23 -55.07
N TYR A 8 26.68 31.96 -55.50
CA TYR A 8 25.69 31.25 -54.68
C TYR A 8 26.15 29.81 -54.37
N ASN A 9 26.64 29.07 -55.36
CA ASN A 9 27.12 27.71 -55.16
C ASN A 9 28.36 27.66 -54.25
N LYS A 10 29.31 28.60 -54.41
CA LYS A 10 30.47 28.70 -53.52
C LYS A 10 30.07 28.98 -52.07
N TYR A 11 29.13 29.91 -51.86
CA TYR A 11 28.61 30.22 -50.53
C TYR A 11 27.87 29.02 -49.92
N ARG A 12 27.03 28.35 -50.72
CA ARG A 12 26.30 27.14 -50.32
C ARG A 12 27.24 26.01 -49.93
N GLU A 13 28.30 25.78 -50.70
CA GLU A 13 29.32 24.78 -50.43
C GLU A 13 30.17 25.13 -49.20
N GLU A 14 30.53 26.41 -48.99
CA GLU A 14 31.20 26.88 -47.78
C GLU A 14 30.31 26.73 -46.54
N TYR A 15 29.01 27.00 -46.67
CA TYR A 15 28.02 26.84 -45.58
C TYR A 15 27.78 25.36 -45.26
N HIS A 16 27.67 24.49 -46.28
CA HIS A 16 27.59 23.05 -46.09
C HIS A 16 28.87 22.49 -45.46
N ARG A 17 30.04 23.00 -45.86
CA ARG A 17 31.34 22.57 -45.32
C ARG A 17 31.55 23.01 -43.87
N GLN A 18 30.97 24.13 -43.43
CA GLN A 18 30.91 24.52 -42.01
C GLN A 18 29.96 23.65 -41.19
N LEU A 19 28.83 23.24 -41.78
CA LEU A 19 27.83 22.40 -41.12
C LEU A 19 28.31 20.95 -40.95
N LEU A 20 29.10 20.43 -41.91
CA LEU A 20 29.68 19.08 -41.92
C LEU A 20 31.12 19.02 -41.39
N ASP A 21 31.65 20.10 -40.81
CA ASP A 21 32.98 20.08 -40.21
C ASP A 21 32.95 19.17 -38.96
N PRO A 22 33.70 18.05 -38.91
CA PRO A 22 33.73 17.17 -37.74
C PRO A 22 34.12 17.92 -36.46
N ALA A 23 34.87 19.01 -36.57
CA ALA A 23 35.21 19.85 -35.42
C ALA A 23 34.02 20.69 -34.91
N SER A 24 33.09 21.09 -35.78
CA SER A 24 31.84 21.77 -35.39
C SER A 24 30.86 20.80 -34.72
N GLU A 25 30.74 19.58 -35.25
CA GLU A 25 29.94 18.52 -34.62
C GLU A 25 30.50 18.12 -33.26
N LEU A 26 31.82 17.97 -33.13
CA LEU A 26 32.46 17.66 -31.86
C LEU A 26 32.17 18.75 -30.81
N LYS A 27 32.33 20.03 -31.17
CA LYS A 27 32.00 21.17 -30.27
C LYS A 27 30.53 21.21 -29.88
N PHE A 28 29.64 20.86 -30.80
CA PHE A 28 28.21 20.75 -30.50
C PHE A 28 27.96 19.66 -29.45
N TRP A 29 28.51 18.46 -29.64
CA TRP A 29 28.36 17.36 -28.69
C TRP A 29 29.04 17.63 -27.36
N GLU A 30 30.20 18.30 -27.34
CA GLU A 30 30.84 18.76 -26.11
C GLU A 30 29.93 19.68 -25.30
N LYS A 31 29.28 20.65 -25.97
CA LYS A 31 28.32 21.55 -25.34
C LYS A 31 27.09 20.78 -24.83
N GLU A 32 26.59 19.83 -25.60
CA GLU A 32 25.44 19.01 -25.22
C GLU A 32 25.75 18.17 -23.98
N VAL A 33 26.92 17.52 -23.96
CA VAL A 33 27.40 16.75 -22.80
C VAL A 33 27.56 17.65 -21.58
N ALA A 34 28.12 18.86 -21.73
CA ALA A 34 28.24 19.81 -20.64
C ALA A 34 26.87 20.23 -20.09
N SER A 35 25.90 20.49 -20.97
CA SER A 35 24.52 20.83 -20.61
C SER A 35 23.84 19.70 -19.82
N LEU A 36 23.93 18.46 -20.32
CA LEU A 36 23.36 17.29 -19.65
C LEU A 36 24.00 17.04 -18.28
N ARG A 37 25.32 17.24 -18.16
CA ARG A 37 26.03 17.14 -16.87
C ARG A 37 25.53 18.19 -15.89
N GLN A 38 25.29 19.43 -16.34
CA GLN A 38 24.74 20.47 -15.49
C GLN A 38 23.34 20.09 -14.99
N GLN A 39 22.45 19.66 -15.89
CA GLN A 39 21.10 19.23 -15.53
C GLN A 39 21.09 18.07 -14.52
N LEU A 40 22.02 17.12 -14.67
CA LEU A 40 22.18 16.03 -13.71
C LEU A 40 22.62 16.55 -12.34
N ASN A 41 23.59 17.45 -12.30
CA ASN A 41 24.07 18.03 -11.04
C ASN A 41 22.95 18.81 -10.34
N ASP A 42 22.22 19.65 -11.08
CA ASP A 42 21.10 20.44 -10.54
C ASP A 42 20.01 19.52 -9.96
N LEU A 43 19.70 18.42 -10.65
CA LEU A 43 18.71 17.44 -10.18
C LEU A 43 19.19 16.70 -8.93
N GLN A 44 20.47 16.34 -8.87
CA GLN A 44 21.06 15.68 -7.70
C GLN A 44 21.09 16.61 -6.48
N GLU A 45 21.44 17.88 -6.68
CA GLU A 45 21.40 18.89 -5.63
C GLU A 45 19.97 19.09 -5.11
N TYR A 46 19.01 19.24 -6.02
CA TYR A 46 17.60 19.36 -5.66
C TYR A 46 17.09 18.11 -4.90
N HIS A 47 17.54 16.91 -5.28
CA HIS A 47 17.21 15.69 -4.55
C HIS A 47 17.77 15.71 -3.11
N ARG A 48 19.03 16.11 -2.92
CA ARG A 48 19.64 16.25 -1.58
C ARG A 48 18.87 17.28 -0.75
N GLN A 49 18.49 18.41 -1.34
CA GLN A 49 17.66 19.41 -0.67
C GLN A 49 16.30 18.84 -0.23
N LEU A 50 15.62 18.07 -1.09
CA LEU A 50 14.37 17.37 -0.71
C LEU A 50 14.57 16.37 0.44
N MET A 51 15.77 15.80 0.58
CA MET A 51 16.15 14.93 1.69
C MET A 51 16.57 15.70 2.95
N GLY A 52 16.60 17.03 2.91
CA GLY A 52 17.01 17.89 4.02
C GLY A 52 18.52 18.08 4.13
N GLU A 53 19.28 17.74 3.10
CA GLU A 53 20.73 17.85 3.02
C GLU A 53 21.15 19.09 2.23
N GLU A 54 22.36 19.61 2.50
CA GLU A 54 22.98 20.73 1.73
C GLU A 54 22.08 21.97 1.54
N LEU A 55 21.30 22.33 2.56
CA LEU A 55 20.37 23.47 2.51
C LEU A 55 21.06 24.85 2.61
N SER A 56 22.37 24.85 2.87
CA SER A 56 23.18 26.08 2.94
C SER A 56 23.23 26.74 1.57
N GLY A 57 22.70 27.97 1.46
CA GLY A 57 22.65 28.73 0.21
C GLY A 57 21.22 28.99 -0.30
N LEU A 58 20.23 28.27 0.25
CA LEU A 58 18.81 28.57 -0.02
C LEU A 58 18.36 29.82 0.75
N SER A 59 17.52 30.63 0.11
CA SER A 59 16.86 31.73 0.80
C SER A 59 15.75 31.23 1.72
N ILE A 60 15.31 32.06 2.67
CA ILE A 60 14.15 31.74 3.53
C ILE A 60 12.90 31.44 2.70
N LYS A 61 12.74 32.09 1.55
CA LYS A 61 11.61 31.85 0.64
C LYS A 61 11.71 30.46 0.02
N ASP A 62 12.91 30.05 -0.40
CA ASP A 62 13.13 28.76 -1.04
C ASP A 62 12.96 27.62 -0.04
N LEU A 63 13.48 27.78 1.18
CA LEU A 63 13.27 26.84 2.29
C LEU A 63 11.79 26.66 2.60
N ARG A 64 11.02 27.74 2.66
CA ARG A 64 9.57 27.67 2.89
C ARG A 64 8.83 26.97 1.76
N ASN A 65 9.23 27.20 0.52
CA ASN A 65 8.65 26.51 -0.63
C ASN A 65 8.94 25.00 -0.57
N LEU A 66 10.18 24.63 -0.22
CA LEU A 66 10.61 23.25 -0.06
C LEU A 66 9.82 22.55 1.06
N GLU A 67 9.68 23.20 2.22
CA GLU A 67 8.88 22.72 3.34
C GLU A 67 7.42 22.49 2.94
N ASN A 68 6.78 23.49 2.31
CA ASN A 68 5.40 23.38 1.83
C ASN A 68 5.23 22.21 0.84
N GLN A 69 6.17 22.04 -0.09
CA GLN A 69 6.13 20.95 -1.07
C GLN A 69 6.23 19.57 -0.40
N LEU A 70 7.14 19.43 0.57
CA LEU A 70 7.30 18.20 1.35
C LEU A 70 6.06 17.92 2.22
N GLU A 71 5.50 18.94 2.86
CA GLU A 71 4.28 18.80 3.67
C GLU A 71 3.09 18.35 2.82
N MET A 72 2.87 19.00 1.68
CA MET A 72 1.78 18.66 0.76
C MET A 72 1.91 17.24 0.21
N SER A 73 3.12 16.85 -0.21
CA SER A 73 3.38 15.50 -0.73
C SER A 73 3.23 14.44 0.36
N LEU A 74 3.74 14.68 1.57
CA LEU A 74 3.59 13.79 2.71
C LEU A 74 2.11 13.60 3.09
N LYS A 75 1.34 14.69 3.12
CA LYS A 75 -0.11 14.65 3.37
C LYS A 75 -0.83 13.80 2.32
N SER A 76 -0.49 13.97 1.04
CA SER A 76 -1.06 13.17 -0.05
C SER A 76 -0.74 11.68 0.09
N VAL A 77 0.51 11.34 0.40
CA VAL A 77 0.94 9.94 0.62
C VAL A 77 0.20 9.32 1.80
N ARG A 78 0.11 10.03 2.94
CA ARG A 78 -0.63 9.57 4.12
C ARG A 78 -2.10 9.33 3.81
N MET A 79 -2.77 10.31 3.18
CA MET A 79 -4.17 10.20 2.79
C MET A 79 -4.42 8.98 1.90
N ARG A 80 -3.55 8.74 0.90
CA ARG A 80 -3.67 7.57 0.04
C ARG A 80 -3.45 6.26 0.80
N LYS A 81 -2.47 6.22 1.71
CA LYS A 81 -2.23 5.05 2.56
C LYS A 81 -3.44 4.74 3.44
N ASP A 82 -4.00 5.75 4.09
CA ASP A 82 -5.15 5.61 4.97
C ASP A 82 -6.39 5.15 4.20
N GLN A 83 -6.61 5.68 2.99
CA GLN A 83 -7.68 5.23 2.11
C GLN A 83 -7.54 3.74 1.73
N ILE A 84 -6.34 3.32 1.34
CA ILE A 84 -6.07 1.92 0.98
C ILE A 84 -6.31 0.99 2.19
N LEU A 85 -5.73 1.33 3.34
CA LEU A 85 -5.85 0.52 4.56
C LEU A 85 -7.30 0.45 5.03
N THR A 86 -8.02 1.58 5.01
CA THR A 86 -9.44 1.62 5.38
C THR A 86 -10.28 0.74 4.46
N ASN A 87 -10.00 0.76 3.15
CA ASN A 87 -10.70 -0.09 2.19
C ASN A 87 -10.40 -1.59 2.43
N GLN A 88 -9.14 -1.94 2.71
CA GLN A 88 -8.75 -3.32 3.02
C GLN A 88 -9.41 -3.82 4.31
N ILE A 89 -9.46 -3.00 5.36
CA ILE A 89 -10.14 -3.34 6.62
C ILE A 89 -11.63 -3.60 6.35
N LYS A 90 -12.30 -2.75 5.59
CA LYS A 90 -13.72 -2.93 5.23
C LYS A 90 -13.95 -4.22 4.45
N GLU A 91 -13.11 -4.50 3.45
CA GLU A 91 -13.23 -5.72 2.64
C GLU A 91 -13.03 -6.98 3.49
N LEU A 92 -11.99 -7.01 4.33
CA LEU A 92 -11.71 -8.14 5.21
C LEU A 92 -12.81 -8.33 6.26
N SER A 93 -13.33 -7.24 6.82
CA SER A 93 -14.47 -7.28 7.73
C SER A 93 -15.68 -7.92 7.06
N LEU A 94 -16.06 -7.49 5.85
CA LEU A 94 -17.19 -8.07 5.11
C LEU A 94 -16.99 -9.57 4.83
N LYS A 95 -15.79 -9.98 4.43
CA LYS A 95 -15.46 -11.40 4.23
C LYS A 95 -15.56 -12.19 5.52
N GLY A 96 -15.06 -11.66 6.63
CA GLY A 96 -15.15 -12.27 7.94
C GLY A 96 -16.61 -12.50 8.37
N HIS A 97 -17.48 -11.49 8.20
CA HIS A 97 -18.90 -11.62 8.49
C HIS A 97 -19.59 -12.67 7.61
N HIS A 98 -19.25 -12.73 6.32
CA HIS A 98 -19.80 -13.71 5.40
C HIS A 98 -19.43 -15.13 5.80
N ILE A 99 -18.14 -15.40 6.02
CA ILE A 99 -17.64 -16.72 6.45
C ILE A 99 -18.25 -17.13 7.79
N HIS A 100 -18.35 -16.19 8.73
CA HIS A 100 -18.97 -16.47 10.03
C HIS A 100 -20.43 -16.89 9.88
N LYS A 101 -21.20 -16.22 9.01
CA LYS A 101 -22.59 -16.58 8.72
C LYS A 101 -22.69 -17.98 8.11
N GLU A 102 -21.85 -18.31 7.13
CA GLU A 102 -21.83 -19.64 6.51
C GLU A 102 -21.47 -20.73 7.52
N ASN A 103 -20.48 -20.50 8.37
CA ASN A 103 -20.11 -21.44 9.43
C ASN A 103 -21.26 -21.69 10.41
N LEU A 104 -22.00 -20.65 10.79
CA LEU A 104 -23.18 -20.81 11.66
C LEU A 104 -24.28 -21.64 10.98
N GLU A 105 -24.50 -21.45 9.68
CA GLU A 105 -25.46 -22.26 8.92
C GLU A 105 -25.03 -23.72 8.80
N LEU A 106 -23.73 -23.98 8.60
CA LEU A 106 -23.16 -25.32 8.56
C LEU A 106 -23.25 -26.02 9.93
N GLN A 107 -22.96 -25.31 11.02
CA GLN A 107 -23.10 -25.84 12.39
C GLN A 107 -24.55 -26.28 12.65
N LYS A 108 -25.54 -25.44 12.32
CA LYS A 108 -26.96 -25.80 12.46
C LYS A 108 -27.34 -27.05 11.66
N LYS A 109 -26.82 -27.19 10.44
CA LYS A 109 -27.05 -28.39 9.61
C LYS A 109 -26.43 -29.63 10.24
N LEU A 110 -25.22 -29.50 10.79
CA LEU A 110 -24.52 -30.59 11.47
C LEU A 110 -25.29 -31.04 12.71
N ASP A 111 -25.80 -30.10 13.51
CA ASP A 111 -26.61 -30.40 14.69
C ASP A 111 -27.87 -31.21 14.32
N LEU A 112 -28.57 -30.83 13.24
CA LEU A 112 -29.72 -31.56 12.74
C LEU A 112 -29.36 -32.99 12.30
N ILE A 113 -28.27 -33.16 11.56
CA ILE A 113 -27.80 -34.48 11.10
C ILE A 113 -27.41 -35.36 12.30
N CYS A 114 -26.71 -34.79 13.29
CA CYS A 114 -26.35 -35.50 14.52
C CYS A 114 -27.59 -35.97 15.29
N GLN A 115 -28.63 -35.13 15.39
CA GLN A 115 -29.91 -35.49 16.01
C GLN A 115 -30.60 -36.64 15.25
N GLU A 116 -30.71 -36.54 13.92
CA GLU A 116 -31.30 -37.58 13.08
C GLU A 116 -30.54 -38.90 13.17
N ASN A 117 -29.21 -38.88 13.08
CA ASN A 117 -28.37 -40.07 13.23
C ASN A 117 -28.54 -40.73 14.61
N THR A 118 -28.68 -39.92 15.67
CA THR A 118 -28.93 -40.43 17.02
C THR A 118 -30.30 -41.11 17.11
N GLU A 119 -31.31 -40.57 16.43
CA GLU A 119 -32.64 -41.20 16.36
C GLU A 119 -32.62 -42.50 15.54
N LEU A 120 -31.94 -42.50 14.40
CA LEU A 120 -31.78 -43.69 13.55
C LEU A 120 -31.05 -44.81 14.28
N GLN A 121 -29.95 -44.52 14.98
CA GLN A 121 -29.22 -45.50 15.78
C GLN A 121 -30.15 -46.16 16.82
N ARG A 122 -30.98 -45.35 17.51
CA ARG A 122 -31.96 -45.86 18.48
C ARG A 122 -32.99 -46.81 17.85
N LYS A 123 -33.42 -46.54 16.61
CA LYS A 123 -34.36 -47.41 15.88
C LYS A 123 -33.71 -48.72 15.41
N VAL A 124 -32.43 -48.68 15.00
CA VAL A 124 -31.67 -49.88 14.61
C VAL A 124 -31.46 -50.80 15.81
N ASP A 125 -31.05 -50.24 16.95
CA ASP A 125 -30.82 -51.00 18.18
C ASP A 125 -32.13 -51.58 18.78
N GLY A 126 -33.28 -50.94 18.50
CA GLY A 126 -34.60 -51.38 18.94
C GLY A 126 -35.28 -52.44 18.06
N ASN A 127 -34.77 -52.70 16.85
CA ASN A 127 -35.35 -53.67 15.90
C ASN A 127 -34.52 -54.97 15.78
N GLY A 128 -33.49 -55.14 16.62
CA GLY A 128 -32.79 -56.40 16.82
C GLY A 128 -33.71 -57.38 17.57
N THR A 129 -34.15 -58.42 16.88
CA THR A 129 -34.78 -59.57 17.52
C THR A 129 -33.83 -60.15 18.58
N VAL A 130 -34.42 -60.44 19.74
CA VAL A 130 -33.83 -61.00 20.95
C VAL A 130 -32.91 -62.18 20.65
N GLU A 131 -31.62 -62.08 20.97
CA GLU A 131 -30.85 -63.21 21.50
C GLU A 131 -29.84 -62.72 22.54
N ALA A 132 -29.95 -63.31 23.74
CA ALA A 132 -28.95 -63.17 24.79
C ALA A 132 -27.62 -63.74 24.29
N ASN A 133 -26.57 -62.92 24.22
CA ASN A 133 -25.22 -63.46 24.31
C ASN A 133 -24.22 -62.42 24.82
N GLU A 134 -23.39 -62.87 25.75
CA GLU A 134 -22.31 -62.13 26.37
C GLU A 134 -21.22 -61.80 25.35
N GLY A 135 -20.60 -60.63 25.52
CA GLY A 135 -19.29 -60.32 25.00
C GLY A 135 -19.23 -59.93 23.52
N SER A 136 -19.12 -58.63 23.25
CA SER A 136 -18.12 -58.10 22.31
C SER A 136 -18.04 -56.59 22.37
N LYS A 137 -16.83 -56.10 22.59
CA LYS A 137 -16.44 -54.69 22.50
C LYS A 137 -16.73 -54.19 21.08
N SER A 138 -17.47 -53.09 20.96
CA SER A 138 -17.24 -52.17 19.85
C SER A 138 -17.14 -50.77 20.43
N SER A 139 -15.93 -50.24 20.36
CA SER A 139 -15.60 -48.87 20.71
C SER A 139 -16.33 -47.94 19.74
N SER A 140 -17.54 -47.51 20.11
CA SER A 140 -18.18 -46.40 19.41
C SER A 140 -17.35 -45.17 19.71
N HIS A 141 -16.55 -44.83 18.72
CA HIS A 141 -15.65 -43.70 18.68
C HIS A 141 -16.42 -42.45 19.07
N SER A 142 -16.21 -42.02 20.31
CA SER A 142 -16.65 -40.72 20.80
C SER A 142 -15.87 -39.68 20.01
N TYR A 143 -16.45 -39.18 18.91
CA TYR A 143 -16.14 -37.84 18.44
C TYR A 143 -16.82 -36.87 19.41
N GLY A 144 -16.21 -36.76 20.60
CA GLY A 144 -16.49 -35.68 21.51
C GLY A 144 -16.08 -34.37 20.86
N PHE A 145 -17.04 -33.70 20.24
CA PHE A 145 -16.99 -32.24 20.15
C PHE A 145 -17.79 -31.72 21.32
N ASN A 146 -17.08 -31.52 22.43
CA ASN A 146 -17.58 -30.79 23.57
C ASN A 146 -18.04 -29.41 23.09
N ASN A 147 -19.34 -29.17 23.20
CA ASN A 147 -19.94 -27.86 23.11
C ASN A 147 -19.21 -26.90 24.06
N GLY A 148 -18.60 -25.86 23.50
CA GLY A 148 -17.91 -24.79 24.21
C GLY A 148 -18.05 -23.43 23.53
N TYR A 149 -19.15 -23.22 22.79
CA TYR A 149 -19.50 -21.91 22.23
C TYR A 149 -20.93 -21.55 22.57
N ASP A 150 -21.29 -21.74 23.84
CA ASP A 150 -22.32 -20.91 24.43
C ASP A 150 -21.59 -19.67 24.98
N GLU A 151 -22.08 -18.48 24.61
CA GLU A 151 -21.82 -17.22 25.33
C GLU A 151 -20.58 -16.34 25.03
N LEU A 152 -19.95 -16.40 23.86
CA LEU A 152 -19.13 -15.26 23.41
C LEU A 152 -19.67 -14.72 22.08
N GLN A 153 -20.26 -13.53 22.17
CA GLN A 153 -20.00 -12.49 21.18
C GLN A 153 -18.52 -12.59 20.83
N ALA A 154 -18.20 -13.27 19.72
CA ALA A 154 -16.87 -13.18 19.16
C ALA A 154 -16.61 -11.67 19.01
N PRO A 155 -15.49 -11.16 19.55
CA PRO A 155 -15.29 -9.73 19.64
C PRO A 155 -15.46 -9.21 18.22
N VAL A 156 -16.41 -8.30 18.02
CA VAL A 156 -16.39 -7.42 16.86
C VAL A 156 -14.97 -6.91 16.86
N VAL A 157 -14.15 -7.35 15.91
CA VAL A 157 -12.79 -6.86 15.76
C VAL A 157 -12.97 -5.45 15.22
N ASP A 158 -13.34 -4.55 16.13
CA ASP A 158 -13.36 -3.12 15.92
C ASP A 158 -11.89 -2.76 15.90
N LEU A 159 -11.28 -2.88 14.71
CA LEU A 159 -9.97 -2.33 14.39
C LEU A 159 -10.11 -0.81 14.46
N ARG A 160 -10.29 -0.30 15.68
CA ARG A 160 -10.20 1.10 16.03
C ARG A 160 -8.81 1.53 15.60
N LEU A 161 -8.75 2.26 14.50
CA LEU A 161 -7.59 3.07 14.16
C LEU A 161 -7.21 3.82 15.44
N SER A 162 -5.98 3.62 15.93
CA SER A 162 -5.44 4.49 16.96
C SER A 162 -5.60 5.91 16.46
N GLN A 163 -6.41 6.71 17.17
CA GLN A 163 -6.55 8.13 16.83
C GLN A 163 -5.15 8.73 16.83
N PRO A 164 -4.82 9.62 15.88
CA PRO A 164 -3.57 10.36 15.96
C PRO A 164 -3.56 11.03 17.31
N GLN A 165 -2.60 10.62 18.14
CA GLN A 165 -2.36 11.20 19.45
C GLN A 165 -2.22 12.69 19.20
N GLN A 166 -3.18 13.48 19.69
CA GLN A 166 -3.15 14.93 19.54
C GLN A 166 -1.92 15.41 20.30
N LEU A 167 -0.82 15.60 19.58
CA LEU A 167 0.29 16.41 20.03
C LEU A 167 -0.28 17.80 20.31
N PRO A 168 -0.03 18.39 21.49
CA PRO A 168 -0.53 19.71 21.80
C PRO A 168 -0.08 20.68 20.72
N ASP A 169 -1.03 21.47 20.22
CA ASP A 169 -0.81 22.49 19.20
C ASP A 169 0.48 23.26 19.50
N ALA A 170 1.37 23.33 18.51
CA ALA A 170 2.63 24.07 18.57
C ALA A 170 2.43 25.56 18.93
N ASP A 171 1.19 26.05 18.89
CA ASP A 171 0.78 27.39 19.29
C ASP A 171 0.84 27.63 20.81
N THR A 172 0.96 26.56 21.62
CA THR A 172 1.12 26.69 23.08
C THR A 172 2.57 26.91 23.51
N SER A 173 3.55 26.55 22.67
CA SER A 173 4.98 26.71 22.99
C SER A 173 5.42 28.18 22.95
N TYR A 174 4.83 28.99 22.06
CA TYR A 174 5.16 30.41 21.92
C TYR A 174 4.44 31.34 22.90
N ARG A 175 3.41 30.86 23.62
CA ARG A 175 2.73 31.68 24.66
C ARG A 175 3.48 31.74 25.99
N ASN A 176 4.33 30.76 26.30
CA ASN A 176 5.05 30.70 27.57
C ASN A 176 6.40 31.43 27.57
N LEU A 177 6.83 32.01 26.44
CA LEU A 177 8.07 32.78 26.32
C LEU A 177 7.85 34.30 26.29
N ARG A 178 6.64 34.79 26.60
CA ARG A 178 6.31 36.23 26.62
C ARG A 178 5.98 36.79 28.00
N LEU A 179 6.22 36.04 29.07
CA LEU A 179 5.95 36.44 30.47
C LEU A 179 7.11 36.19 31.44
N LEU A 180 8.35 36.24 30.95
CA LEU A 180 9.56 36.50 31.73
C LEU A 180 10.37 37.59 31.02
#